data_AF-A0A7M7PN02-F1
#
_entry.id   AF-A0A7M7PN02-F1
#
_cell.length_a   1.000
_cell.length_b   1.000
_cell.length_c   1.000
_cell.angle_alpha   90.00
_cell.angle_beta   90.00
_cell.angle_gamma   90.00
#
_symmetry.space_group_name_H-M   'P 1'
#
loop_
_entity.id
_entity.type
_entity.pdbx_description
1 polymer ?
#
loop_
_entity_poly.entity_id
_entity_poly.type
_entity_poly.pdbx_seq_one_letter_code
_entity_poly.pdbx_strand_id
1 'polypeptide(L)'
;MLSMGAEDIAFPSLMSPMFLEVQFTKEAADKASENGIKECRERYLPVFEKVLDESTSGFLVGDSMSRADIMLFDGLCYLHEDPKLESELQNFPRCSAFIDHFSKQSGIKEYLASPRRNGLPDLEYTKHCCRILNLPLAGK
;
A
#
# COMPACT_ATOMS: atom_id res chain seq x y z
N MET A 1 -11.71 10.07 -28.21
CA MET A 1 -12.49 10.09 -26.95
C MET A 1 -12.41 8.78 -26.15
N LEU A 2 -11.87 7.68 -26.70
CA LEU A 2 -11.72 6.40 -25.98
C LEU A 2 -10.31 6.14 -25.38
N SER A 3 -9.38 7.08 -25.49
CA SER A 3 -8.00 6.92 -24.97
C SER A 3 -7.79 7.54 -23.58
N MET A 4 -8.65 8.45 -23.14
CA MET A 4 -8.49 9.14 -21.84
C MET A 4 -8.80 8.25 -20.63
N GLY A 5 -9.45 7.08 -20.81
CA GLY A 5 -9.88 6.24 -19.70
C GLY A 5 -8.81 5.33 -19.11
N ALA A 6 -7.71 5.08 -19.82
CA ALA A 6 -6.67 4.13 -19.37
C ALA A 6 -5.43 4.83 -18.81
N GLU A 7 -5.00 5.95 -19.41
CA GLU A 7 -3.84 6.72 -18.94
C GLU A 7 -4.13 7.43 -17.61
N ASP A 8 -5.33 7.98 -17.44
CA ASP A 8 -5.71 8.73 -16.22
C ASP A 8 -6.04 7.82 -15.02
N ILE A 9 -6.36 6.54 -15.26
CA ILE A 9 -6.82 5.62 -14.21
C ILE A 9 -5.70 4.67 -13.76
N ALA A 10 -4.83 4.22 -14.68
CA ALA A 10 -3.82 3.22 -14.36
C ALA A 10 -2.53 3.83 -13.80
N PHE A 11 -2.14 5.04 -14.20
CA PHE A 11 -0.85 5.61 -13.76
C PHE A 11 -0.90 6.23 -12.35
N PRO A 12 -1.94 7.00 -11.96
CA PRO A 12 -1.97 7.62 -10.64
C PRO A 12 -2.33 6.66 -9.49
N SER A 13 -3.00 5.53 -9.79
CA SER A 13 -3.42 4.55 -8.78
C SER A 13 -2.35 3.49 -8.48
N LEU A 14 -1.42 3.25 -9.41
CA LEU A 14 -0.27 2.34 -9.23
C LEU A 14 0.97 3.02 -8.67
N MET A 15 1.07 4.34 -8.76
CA MET A 15 2.27 5.08 -8.39
C MET A 15 2.05 5.77 -7.05
N SER A 16 3.02 5.62 -6.13
CA SER A 16 3.02 6.33 -4.84
C SER A 16 2.75 7.82 -5.05
N PRO A 17 1.99 8.51 -4.17
CA PRO A 17 1.74 9.95 -4.28
C PRO A 17 2.99 10.80 -4.48
N MET A 18 4.15 10.32 -4.00
CA MET A 18 5.44 10.96 -4.23
C MET A 18 5.82 11.06 -5.71
N PHE A 19 5.47 10.06 -6.53
CA PHE A 19 5.66 10.13 -7.98
C PHE A 19 4.80 11.20 -8.62
N LEU A 20 3.59 11.45 -8.09
CA LEU A 20 2.73 12.51 -8.60
C LEU A 20 3.28 13.90 -8.21
N GLU A 21 3.82 14.03 -7.00
CA GLU A 21 4.45 15.28 -6.54
C GLU A 21 5.70 15.60 -7.38
N VAL A 22 6.51 14.57 -7.69
CA VAL A 22 7.75 14.73 -8.46
C VAL A 22 7.49 15.01 -9.95
N GLN A 23 6.45 14.43 -10.54
CA GLN A 23 6.16 14.57 -11.98
C GLN A 23 5.24 15.76 -12.29
N PHE A 24 4.32 16.09 -11.38
CA PHE A 24 3.25 17.05 -11.62
C PHE A 24 3.25 18.16 -10.57
N THR A 25 2.32 18.10 -9.61
CA THR A 25 2.14 19.11 -8.57
C THR A 25 1.86 18.44 -7.23
N LYS A 26 2.16 19.18 -6.16
CA LYS A 26 1.77 18.80 -4.81
C LYS A 26 0.26 18.57 -4.69
N GLU A 27 -0.54 19.43 -5.30
CA GLU A 27 -2.01 19.32 -5.28
C GLU A 27 -2.51 18.00 -5.90
N ALA A 28 -1.92 17.57 -7.02
CA ALA A 28 -2.26 16.29 -7.63
C ALA A 28 -1.90 15.10 -6.73
N ALA A 29 -0.76 15.17 -6.05
CA ALA A 29 -0.32 14.15 -5.10
C ALA A 29 -1.23 14.08 -3.85
N ASP A 30 -1.59 15.24 -3.30
CA ASP A 30 -2.46 15.34 -2.13
C ASP A 30 -3.85 14.77 -2.45
N LYS A 31 -4.44 15.16 -3.59
CA LYS A 31 -5.74 14.62 -4.04
C LYS A 31 -5.72 13.10 -4.27
N ALA A 32 -4.65 12.57 -4.86
CA ALA A 32 -4.50 11.13 -5.05
C ALA A 32 -4.36 10.39 -3.71
N SER A 33 -3.61 10.96 -2.76
CA SER A 33 -3.48 10.42 -1.41
C SER A 33 -4.83 10.37 -0.69
N GLU A 34 -5.60 11.47 -0.74
CA GLU A 34 -6.93 11.55 -0.13
C GLU A 34 -7.89 10.49 -0.71
N ASN A 35 -7.90 10.33 -2.03
CA ASN A 35 -8.70 9.29 -2.68
C ASN A 35 -8.25 7.88 -2.28
N GLY A 36 -6.94 7.63 -2.22
CA GLY A 36 -6.37 6.35 -1.78
C GLY A 36 -6.78 6.01 -0.34
N ILE A 37 -6.63 6.97 0.58
CA ILE A 37 -7.07 6.84 1.97
C ILE A 37 -8.56 6.52 2.04
N LYS A 38 -9.37 7.24 1.26
CA LYS A 38 -10.81 7.02 1.22
C LYS A 38 -11.15 5.59 0.76
N GLU A 39 -10.55 5.10 -0.32
CA GLU A 39 -10.78 3.73 -0.80
C GLU A 39 -10.29 2.69 0.24
N CYS A 40 -9.14 2.90 0.88
CA CYS A 40 -8.66 2.04 1.96
C CYS A 40 -9.70 1.95 3.09
N ARG A 41 -10.18 3.11 3.58
CA ARG A 41 -11.10 3.22 4.70
C ARG A 41 -12.51 2.70 4.39
N GLU A 42 -13.04 3.00 3.21
CA GLU A 42 -14.45 2.76 2.90
C GLU A 42 -14.68 1.45 2.13
N ARG A 43 -13.70 0.99 1.36
CA ARG A 43 -13.88 -0.15 0.45
C ARG A 43 -13.09 -1.39 0.85
N TYR A 44 -11.81 -1.25 1.18
CA TYR A 44 -10.93 -2.41 1.34
C TYR A 44 -10.82 -2.90 2.79
N LEU A 45 -10.39 -2.03 3.72
CA LEU A 45 -10.18 -2.42 5.12
C LEU A 45 -11.44 -2.97 5.80
N PRO A 46 -12.66 -2.42 5.58
CA PRO A 46 -13.87 -2.99 6.18
C PRO A 46 -14.15 -4.44 5.76
N VAL A 47 -13.80 -4.81 4.52
CA VAL A 47 -14.00 -6.16 4.01
C VAL A 47 -13.03 -7.14 4.69
N PHE A 48 -11.75 -6.79 4.75
CA PHE A 48 -10.75 -7.65 5.39
C PHE A 48 -10.93 -7.72 6.90
N GLU A 49 -11.29 -6.62 7.55
CA GLU A 49 -11.62 -6.59 8.97
C GLU A 49 -12.72 -7.59 9.31
N LYS A 50 -13.80 -7.59 8.52
CA LYS A 50 -14.91 -8.55 8.66
C LYS A 50 -14.46 -10.00 8.46
N VAL A 51 -13.71 -10.27 7.39
CA VAL A 51 -13.20 -11.63 7.10
C VAL A 51 -12.30 -12.14 8.23
N LEU A 52 -11.45 -11.27 8.78
CA LEU A 52 -10.56 -11.62 9.89
C LEU A 52 -11.31 -11.81 11.20
N ASP A 53 -12.38 -11.05 11.44
CA ASP A 53 -13.25 -11.22 12.62
C ASP A 53 -14.03 -12.55 12.57
N GLU A 54 -14.48 -12.95 11.38
CA GLU A 54 -15.19 -14.21 11.14
C GLU A 54 -14.25 -15.43 11.03
N SER A 55 -12.94 -15.22 10.86
CA SER A 55 -11.96 -16.29 10.73
C SER A 55 -11.72 -17.01 12.06
N THR A 56 -11.83 -18.33 12.04
CA THR A 56 -11.52 -19.20 13.19
C THR A 56 -10.09 -19.73 13.16
N SER A 57 -9.43 -19.68 12.01
CA SER A 57 -8.06 -20.15 11.82
C SER A 57 -7.02 -19.04 11.95
N GLY A 58 -7.44 -17.77 11.82
CA GLY A 58 -6.54 -16.62 11.73
C GLY A 58 -5.97 -16.37 10.32
N PHE A 59 -6.35 -17.20 9.35
CA PHE A 59 -6.04 -17.01 7.92
C PHE A 59 -7.26 -16.47 7.18
N LEU A 60 -7.04 -15.77 6.07
CA LEU A 60 -8.11 -15.24 5.23
C LEU A 60 -8.92 -16.34 4.52
N VAL A 61 -8.27 -17.45 4.17
CA VAL A 61 -8.90 -18.56 3.44
C VAL A 61 -8.43 -19.89 4.00
N GLY A 62 -9.36 -20.75 4.41
CA GLY A 62 -9.06 -22.07 4.95
C GLY A 62 -8.36 -22.00 6.30
N ASP A 63 -7.44 -22.92 6.54
CA ASP A 63 -6.75 -23.11 7.82
C ASP A 63 -5.22 -22.97 7.74
N SER A 64 -4.71 -22.49 6.60
CA SER A 64 -3.28 -22.34 6.36
C SER A 64 -2.97 -21.11 5.52
N MET A 65 -1.71 -20.66 5.61
CA MET A 65 -1.24 -19.48 4.90
C MET A 65 -1.43 -19.61 3.39
N SER A 66 -2.06 -18.61 2.81
CA SER A 66 -2.31 -18.48 1.38
C SER A 66 -1.62 -17.23 0.81
N ARG A 67 -1.67 -17.10 -0.53
CA ARG A 67 -1.20 -15.88 -1.19
C ARG A 67 -2.03 -14.66 -0.80
N ALA A 68 -3.31 -14.84 -0.45
CA ALA A 68 -4.16 -13.74 -0.03
C ALA A 68 -3.62 -13.12 1.27
N ASP A 69 -3.17 -13.95 2.21
CA ASP A 69 -2.62 -13.49 3.48
C ASP A 69 -1.34 -12.68 3.27
N ILE A 70 -0.44 -13.15 2.40
CA ILE A 70 0.81 -12.45 2.07
C ILE A 70 0.52 -11.09 1.41
N MET A 71 -0.44 -11.04 0.47
CA MET A 71 -0.80 -9.79 -0.20
C MET A 71 -1.46 -8.79 0.74
N LEU A 72 -2.34 -9.24 1.63
CA LEU A 72 -2.93 -8.38 2.65
C LEU A 72 -1.86 -7.88 3.62
N PHE A 73 -0.99 -8.77 4.09
CA PHE A 73 0.09 -8.42 5.01
C PHE A 73 1.01 -7.34 4.42
N ASP A 74 1.42 -7.47 3.15
CA ASP A 74 2.25 -6.47 2.47
C ASP A 74 1.55 -5.10 2.39
N GLY A 75 0.27 -5.07 2.00
CA GLY A 75 -0.51 -3.84 1.97
C GLY A 75 -0.71 -3.20 3.34
N LEU A 76 -0.96 -4.01 4.37
CA LEU A 76 -1.11 -3.53 5.75
C LEU A 76 0.21 -3.01 6.33
N CYS A 77 1.34 -3.63 5.99
CA CYS A 77 2.65 -3.10 6.35
C CYS A 77 2.90 -1.72 5.74
N TYR A 78 2.53 -1.50 4.48
CA TYR A 78 2.64 -0.17 3.88
C TYR A 78 1.83 0.87 4.67
N LEU A 79 0.58 0.55 5.03
CA LEU A 79 -0.27 1.45 5.82
C LEU A 79 0.31 1.70 7.22
N HIS A 80 0.89 0.68 7.85
CA HIS A 80 1.49 0.79 9.18
C HIS A 80 2.78 1.60 9.19
N GLU A 81 3.60 1.48 8.15
CA GLU A 81 4.91 2.13 8.08
C GLU A 81 4.85 3.57 7.55
N ASP A 82 3.80 3.94 6.80
CA ASP A 82 3.59 5.32 6.33
C ASP A 82 2.93 6.18 7.42
N PRO A 83 3.61 7.21 7.96
CA PRO A 83 3.07 8.05 9.03
C PRO A 83 1.78 8.79 8.67
N LYS A 84 1.49 8.96 7.37
CA LYS A 84 0.24 9.59 6.90
C LYS A 84 -0.95 8.63 6.94
N LEU A 85 -0.70 7.33 6.96
CA LEU A 85 -1.70 6.28 6.81
C LEU A 85 -1.85 5.41 8.06
N GLU A 86 -0.87 5.42 8.97
CA GLU A 86 -0.88 4.59 10.18
C GLU A 86 -2.16 4.77 11.01
N SER A 87 -2.68 6.00 11.09
CA SER A 87 -3.92 6.30 11.82
C SER A 87 -5.15 5.58 11.28
N GLU A 88 -5.16 5.18 10.01
CA GLU A 88 -6.28 4.45 9.42
C GLU A 88 -6.51 3.10 10.10
N LEU A 89 -5.43 2.43 10.52
CA LEU A 89 -5.50 1.12 11.18
C LEU A 89 -6.12 1.15 12.57
N GLN A 90 -6.25 2.32 13.21
CA GLN A 90 -6.85 2.44 14.54
C GLN A 90 -8.32 2.01 14.57
N ASN A 91 -9.01 2.12 13.42
CA ASN A 91 -10.41 1.70 13.26
C ASN A 91 -10.56 0.22 12.85
N PHE A 92 -9.46 -0.48 12.62
CA PHE A 92 -9.43 -1.85 12.07
C PHE A 92 -8.52 -2.76 12.94
N PRO A 93 -8.93 -3.05 14.20
CA PRO A 93 -8.10 -3.79 15.15
C PRO A 93 -7.74 -5.21 14.70
N ARG A 94 -8.57 -5.90 13.90
CA ARG A 94 -8.23 -7.22 13.36
C ARG A 94 -7.13 -7.11 12.31
N CYS A 95 -7.22 -6.14 11.40
CA CYS A 95 -6.15 -5.85 10.44
C CYS A 95 -4.85 -5.48 11.16
N SER A 96 -4.90 -4.67 12.22
CA SER A 96 -3.73 -4.35 13.03
C SER A 96 -3.12 -5.60 13.69
N ALA A 97 -3.95 -6.42 14.34
CA ALA A 97 -3.52 -7.68 14.95
C ALA A 97 -2.95 -8.69 13.92
N PHE A 98 -3.44 -8.66 12.68
CA PHE A 98 -2.94 -9.50 11.60
C PHE A 98 -1.47 -9.19 11.27
N ILE A 99 -1.07 -7.92 11.28
CA ILE A 99 0.34 -7.51 11.10
C ILE A 99 1.21 -8.13 12.19
N ASP A 100 0.79 -8.02 13.45
CA ASP A 100 1.50 -8.58 14.60
C ASP A 100 1.60 -10.10 14.57
N HIS A 101 0.57 -10.77 14.08
CA HIS A 101 0.55 -12.22 13.95
C HIS A 101 1.51 -12.70 12.85
N PHE A 102 1.40 -12.11 11.65
CA PHE A 102 2.17 -12.53 10.48
C PHE A 102 3.64 -12.16 10.55
N SER A 103 3.98 -11.01 11.13
CA SER A 103 5.36 -10.56 11.33
C SER A 103 6.19 -11.53 12.18
N LYS A 104 5.55 -12.38 13.01
CA LYS A 104 6.21 -13.35 13.89
C LYS A 104 6.46 -14.71 13.23
N GLN A 105 5.84 -14.99 12.08
CA GLN A 105 6.05 -16.24 11.33
C GLN A 105 7.51 -16.31 10.85
N SER A 106 8.17 -17.47 10.95
CA SER A 106 9.63 -17.59 10.75
C SER A 106 10.11 -16.97 9.43
N GLY A 107 9.55 -17.40 8.29
CA GLY A 107 9.96 -16.91 6.97
C GLY A 107 9.65 -15.43 6.74
N ILE A 108 8.53 -14.93 7.30
CA ILE A 108 8.17 -13.52 7.23
C ILE A 108 9.15 -12.71 8.09
N LYS A 109 9.35 -13.08 9.35
CA LYS A 109 10.29 -12.43 10.27
C LYS A 109 11.70 -12.33 9.68
N GLU A 110 12.19 -13.42 9.06
CA GLU A 110 13.47 -13.43 8.35
C GLU A 110 13.48 -12.47 7.16
N TYR A 111 12.39 -12.40 6.39
CA TYR A 111 12.26 -11.45 5.28
C TYR A 111 12.25 -9.99 5.77
N LEU A 112 11.48 -9.67 6.82
CA LEU A 112 11.39 -8.32 7.39
C LEU A 112 12.75 -7.82 7.90
N ALA A 113 13.58 -8.71 8.43
CA ALA A 113 14.93 -8.39 8.90
C ALA A 113 15.99 -8.37 7.77
N SER A 114 15.63 -8.81 6.57
CA SER A 114 16.57 -8.94 5.45
C SER A 114 16.68 -7.64 4.64
N PRO A 115 17.84 -7.36 4.02
CA PRO A 115 18.00 -6.23 3.10
C PRO A 115 17.22 -6.40 1.79
N ARG A 116 16.54 -7.54 1.60
CA ARG A 116 15.70 -7.79 0.42
C ARG A 116 14.35 -7.07 0.52
N ARG A 117 13.93 -6.69 1.73
CA ARG A 117 12.70 -5.91 1.93
C ARG A 117 13.02 -4.44 1.68
N ASN A 118 12.42 -3.90 0.63
CA ASN A 118 12.51 -2.47 0.34
C ASN A 118 11.62 -1.70 1.31
N GLY A 119 12.09 -0.55 1.78
CA GLY A 119 11.29 0.39 2.56
C GLY A 119 10.35 1.21 1.68
N LEU A 120 9.68 2.19 2.30
CA LEU A 120 8.87 3.16 1.57
C LEU A 120 9.71 3.90 0.52
N PRO A 121 9.17 4.13 -0.69
CA PRO A 121 9.83 4.94 -1.71
C PRO A 121 10.20 6.32 -1.17
N ASP A 122 11.46 6.71 -1.32
CA ASP A 122 11.93 8.06 -1.02
C ASP A 122 12.02 8.94 -2.27
N LEU A 123 12.34 10.22 -2.06
CA LEU A 123 12.41 11.21 -3.13
C LEU A 123 13.49 10.86 -4.16
N GLU A 124 14.62 10.30 -3.72
CA GLU A 124 15.74 10.00 -4.60
C GLU A 124 15.48 8.75 -5.44
N TYR A 125 14.88 7.73 -4.86
CA TYR A 125 14.35 6.57 -5.59
C TYR A 125 13.31 7.02 -6.63
N THR A 126 12.36 7.86 -6.25
CA THR A 126 11.32 8.37 -7.15
C THR A 126 11.91 9.13 -8.33
N LYS A 127 12.86 10.06 -8.09
CA LYS A 127 13.58 10.77 -9.16
C LYS A 127 14.41 9.81 -10.03
N HIS A 128 15.03 8.80 -9.43
CA HIS A 128 15.80 7.80 -10.16
C HIS A 128 14.91 7.02 -11.12
N CYS A 129 13.76 6.52 -10.66
CA CYS A 129 12.77 5.86 -11.50
C CYS A 129 12.31 6.78 -12.65
N CYS A 130 11.99 8.04 -12.38
CA CYS A 130 11.58 8.98 -13.43
C CYS A 130 12.66 9.15 -14.51
N ARG A 131 13.95 9.22 -14.12
CA ARG A 131 15.06 9.29 -15.08
C ARG A 131 15.20 8.03 -15.93
N ILE A 132 15.13 6.84 -15.31
CA ILE A 132 15.28 5.57 -16.03
C ILE A 132 14.10 5.33 -16.99
N LEU A 133 12.89 5.69 -16.56
CA LEU A 133 11.67 5.49 -17.32
C LEU A 133 11.35 6.64 -18.29
N ASN A 134 12.21 7.66 -18.38
CA ASN A 134 11.99 8.89 -19.15
C ASN A 134 10.64 9.58 -18.84
N LEU A 135 10.26 9.60 -17.56
CA LEU A 135 9.06 10.29 -17.07
C LEU A 135 9.36 11.78 -16.80
N PRO A 136 8.38 12.67 -16.97
CA PRO A 136 8.56 14.10 -16.74
C PRO A 136 8.93 14.40 -15.29
N LEU A 137 9.71 15.45 -15.04
CA LEU A 137 9.98 15.97 -13.70
C LEU A 137 9.39 17.38 -13.62
N ALA A 138 8.62 17.67 -12.59
CA ALA A 138 8.05 19.00 -12.38
C ALA A 138 9.15 20.07 -12.39
N GLY A 139 8.98 21.13 -13.18
CA GLY A 139 9.91 22.26 -13.26
C GLY A 139 11.13 22.06 -14.18
N LYS A 140 11.10 21.06 -15.08
CA LYS A 140 12.02 20.96 -16.23
C LYS A 140 11.28 21.05 -17.55
#